data_AF-A0A939XP71-F1
#
_entry.id   AF-A0A939XP71-F1
#
_cell.length_a   1.000
_cell.length_b   1.000
_cell.length_c   1.000
_cell.angle_alpha   90.00
_cell.angle_beta   90.00
_cell.angle_gamma   90.00
#
_symmetry.space_group_name_H-M   'P 1'
#
loop_
_entity.id
_entity.type
_entity.pdbx_description
1 polymer ?
#
loop_
_entity_poly.entity_id
_entity_poly.type
_entity_poly.pdbx_seq_one_letter_code
_entity_poly.pdbx_strand_id
1 'polypeptide(L)'
;MWLTADLPGTGGVFKAQEEDFVVEELPAYLPCGTGEHLFLLVEKQGLTTLDLVRRLARQCNIAERDVGYAGMKDARGITRQWLSLPASAAQGRLSETNDRFRILKTALHRNKLRIGHLRGNRFRILLREVEAQALPHAQAILCELAAHGAPNRFGAQRFGALGNTHHIGRALLAGEFEKAAQAMFTSGENIRNPRWKAGAELFAAGNFEKALEVLPETCRTERSVVKALAQGKTPRAALLALPQRLLRLYISAWQSEIFDRVVEARLDTLGRILAGDLAMKHINGACFAVADPRLEQSRADAWEISPTGPLPGAKKMLWA
;
A
#
# COMPACT_ATOMS: atom_id res chain seq x y z
N MET A 1 -9.00 3.13 -17.67
CA MET A 1 -8.32 3.53 -18.91
C MET A 1 -6.83 3.52 -18.60
N TRP A 2 -6.05 2.79 -19.39
CA TRP A 2 -4.63 2.55 -19.17
C TRP A 2 -3.85 3.21 -20.30
N LEU A 3 -2.59 3.58 -20.05
CA LEU A 3 -1.71 4.19 -21.07
C LEU A 3 -1.62 3.35 -22.35
N THR A 4 -1.74 2.03 -22.22
CA THR A 4 -1.66 1.06 -23.32
C THR A 4 -3.03 0.43 -23.64
N ALA A 5 -4.13 1.14 -23.37
CA ALA A 5 -5.48 0.59 -23.56
C ALA A 5 -5.80 0.25 -25.02
N ASP A 6 -5.19 0.94 -25.96
CA ASP A 6 -5.39 0.72 -27.40
C ASP A 6 -4.51 -0.40 -27.96
N LEU A 7 -3.62 -0.98 -27.14
CA LEU A 7 -2.80 -2.12 -27.53
C LEU A 7 -3.50 -3.43 -27.09
N PRO A 8 -3.47 -4.47 -27.92
CA PRO A 8 -4.02 -5.77 -27.53
C PRO A 8 -3.25 -6.33 -26.33
N GLY A 9 -3.98 -6.85 -25.36
CA GLY A 9 -3.39 -7.45 -24.16
C GLY A 9 -2.66 -8.76 -24.45
N THR A 10 -1.86 -9.23 -23.49
CA THR A 10 -1.17 -10.53 -23.58
C THR A 10 -2.07 -11.71 -23.20
N GLY A 11 -3.25 -11.44 -22.63
CA GLY A 11 -4.01 -12.41 -21.86
C GLY A 11 -3.19 -13.00 -20.70
N GLY A 12 -3.51 -14.23 -20.34
CA GLY A 12 -2.77 -15.03 -19.37
C GLY A 12 -3.17 -14.88 -17.91
N VAL A 13 -2.60 -15.74 -17.09
CA VAL A 13 -2.85 -15.88 -15.66
C VAL A 13 -1.67 -15.31 -14.88
N PHE A 14 -1.96 -14.30 -14.06
CA PHE A 14 -1.01 -13.68 -13.14
C PHE A 14 -1.01 -14.40 -11.80
N LYS A 15 0.19 -14.62 -11.22
CA LYS A 15 0.38 -15.29 -9.92
C LYS A 15 -0.32 -16.66 -9.86
N ALA A 16 -0.19 -17.46 -10.93
CA ALA A 16 -0.69 -18.83 -10.94
C ALA A 16 0.06 -19.69 -9.90
N GLN A 17 1.37 -19.49 -9.80
CA GLN A 17 2.25 -20.07 -8.77
C GLN A 17 3.04 -18.96 -8.06
N GLU A 18 3.67 -19.26 -6.93
CA GLU A 18 4.44 -18.24 -6.18
C GLU A 18 5.75 -17.84 -6.91
N GLU A 19 6.36 -18.78 -7.62
CA GLU A 19 7.58 -18.58 -8.42
C GLU A 19 7.35 -17.62 -9.59
N ASP A 20 6.10 -17.43 -10.01
CA ASP A 20 5.72 -16.54 -11.10
C ASP A 20 5.81 -15.06 -10.70
N PHE A 21 5.93 -14.77 -9.40
CA PHE A 21 6.04 -13.42 -8.89
C PHE A 21 7.20 -13.29 -7.90
N VAL A 22 8.33 -12.88 -8.45
CA VAL A 22 9.56 -12.67 -7.68
C VAL A 22 9.75 -11.18 -7.44
N VAL A 23 9.97 -10.79 -6.19
CA VAL A 23 10.24 -9.42 -5.78
C VAL A 23 11.57 -9.35 -5.05
N GLU A 24 12.52 -8.57 -5.56
CA GLU A 24 13.78 -8.30 -4.89
C GLU A 24 13.87 -6.85 -4.44
N GLU A 25 14.16 -6.64 -3.17
CA GLU A 25 14.37 -5.31 -2.64
C GLU A 25 15.67 -4.70 -3.16
N LEU A 26 15.60 -3.46 -3.65
CA LEU A 26 16.77 -2.66 -3.99
C LEU A 26 17.07 -1.74 -2.81
N PRO A 27 18.07 -2.05 -1.96
CA PRO A 27 18.31 -1.29 -0.74
C PRO A 27 18.83 0.12 -1.05
N ALA A 28 18.57 1.08 -0.14
CA ALA A 28 19.14 2.42 -0.22
C ALA A 28 20.67 2.40 -0.10
N TYR A 29 21.19 1.45 0.69
CA TYR A 29 22.60 1.21 0.91
C TYR A 29 22.79 -0.24 1.39
N LEU A 30 23.96 -0.82 1.12
CA LEU A 30 24.29 -2.15 1.59
C LEU A 30 24.85 -2.12 3.02
N PRO A 31 24.78 -3.23 3.78
CA PRO A 31 25.44 -3.33 5.08
C PRO A 31 26.95 -3.09 4.94
N CYS A 32 27.53 -2.39 5.91
CA CYS A 32 28.91 -1.88 5.82
C CYS A 32 29.96 -2.80 6.47
N GLY A 33 29.55 -3.97 6.99
CA GLY A 33 30.44 -4.96 7.60
C GLY A 33 30.79 -4.70 9.07
N THR A 34 30.36 -3.58 9.66
CA THR A 34 30.66 -3.21 11.06
C THR A 34 29.44 -2.62 11.74
N GLY A 35 29.32 -2.78 13.06
CA GLY A 35 28.29 -2.13 13.89
C GLY A 35 27.47 -3.11 14.71
N GLU A 36 26.46 -2.59 15.40
CA GLU A 36 25.67 -3.33 16.40
C GLU A 36 24.44 -4.01 15.83
N HIS A 37 24.12 -3.77 14.55
CA HIS A 37 22.98 -4.40 13.88
C HIS A 37 23.46 -5.46 12.88
N LEU A 38 22.86 -6.65 12.95
CA LEU A 38 23.01 -7.69 11.94
C LEU A 38 21.93 -7.52 10.88
N PHE A 39 22.35 -7.30 9.65
CA PHE A 39 21.48 -7.27 8.48
C PHE A 39 21.37 -8.69 7.93
N LEU A 40 20.14 -9.08 7.57
CA LEU A 40 19.79 -10.38 7.00
C LEU A 40 19.10 -10.15 5.66
N LEU A 41 19.67 -10.66 4.58
CA LEU A 41 18.95 -10.80 3.32
C LEU A 41 18.15 -12.09 3.42
N VAL A 42 16.83 -11.97 3.46
CA VAL A 42 15.92 -13.11 3.62
C VAL A 42 15.09 -13.28 2.36
N GLU A 43 15.06 -14.51 1.85
CA GLU A 43 14.08 -14.97 0.89
C GLU A 43 12.92 -15.62 1.64
N LYS A 44 11.68 -15.25 1.32
CA LYS A 44 10.47 -15.85 1.89
C LYS A 44 9.44 -16.17 0.81
N GLN A 45 8.64 -17.20 1.07
CA GLN A 45 7.52 -17.69 0.27
C GLN A 45 6.34 -18.02 1.20
N GLY A 46 5.11 -17.69 0.81
CA GLY A 46 3.91 -17.97 1.62
C GLY A 46 3.88 -17.30 3.01
N LEU A 47 4.65 -16.22 3.23
CA LEU A 47 4.77 -15.51 4.51
C LEU A 47 4.67 -14.00 4.34
N THR A 48 3.95 -13.31 5.22
CA THR A 48 4.01 -11.84 5.26
C THR A 48 5.33 -11.37 5.89
N THR A 49 5.75 -10.15 5.59
CA THR A 49 6.91 -9.54 6.27
C THR A 49 6.75 -9.50 7.79
N LEU A 50 5.53 -9.25 8.30
CA LEU A 50 5.27 -9.20 9.74
C LEU A 50 5.34 -10.58 10.40
N ASP A 51 4.91 -11.63 9.71
CA ASP A 51 5.06 -13.00 10.22
C ASP A 51 6.53 -13.41 10.30
N LEU A 52 7.34 -13.02 9.30
CA LEU A 52 8.78 -13.21 9.35
C LEU A 52 9.42 -12.45 10.53
N VAL A 53 9.04 -11.17 10.74
CA VAL A 53 9.49 -10.37 11.88
C VAL A 53 9.17 -11.07 13.21
N ARG A 54 7.94 -11.55 13.39
CA ARG A 54 7.52 -12.30 14.59
C ARG A 54 8.37 -13.53 14.85
N ARG A 55 8.64 -14.31 13.80
CA ARG A 55 9.44 -15.54 13.90
C ARG A 55 10.86 -15.23 14.34
N LEU A 56 11.53 -14.30 13.65
CA LEU A 56 12.89 -13.89 13.97
C LEU A 56 13.00 -13.28 15.38
N ALA A 57 12.03 -12.45 15.77
CA ALA A 57 11.99 -11.85 17.10
C ALA A 57 11.87 -12.91 18.20
N ARG A 58 11.00 -13.91 18.04
CA ARG A 58 10.86 -15.03 18.98
C ARG A 58 12.13 -15.88 19.05
N GLN A 59 12.71 -16.24 17.91
CA GLN A 59 13.93 -17.03 17.82
C GLN A 59 15.11 -16.33 18.50
N CYS A 60 15.22 -15.01 18.34
CA CYS A 60 16.27 -14.21 18.96
C CYS A 60 15.95 -13.75 20.39
N ASN A 61 14.76 -14.04 20.92
CA ASN A 61 14.23 -13.56 22.19
C ASN A 61 14.30 -12.03 22.35
N ILE A 62 13.77 -11.31 21.36
CA ILE A 62 13.68 -9.84 21.33
C ILE A 62 12.26 -9.39 20.99
N ALA A 63 11.96 -8.10 21.17
CA ALA A 63 10.65 -7.57 20.78
C ALA A 63 10.56 -7.42 19.25
N GLU A 64 9.37 -7.58 18.65
CA GLU A 64 9.14 -7.36 17.22
C GLU A 64 9.62 -5.99 16.74
N ARG A 65 9.47 -4.97 17.61
CA ARG A 65 9.90 -3.61 17.33
C ARG A 65 11.41 -3.50 17.10
N ASP A 66 12.22 -4.43 17.58
CA ASP A 66 13.69 -4.41 17.46
C ASP A 66 14.15 -4.94 16.10
N VAL A 67 13.28 -5.66 15.39
CA VAL A 67 13.50 -6.09 14.00
C VAL A 67 13.10 -4.96 13.04
N GLY A 68 14.09 -4.42 12.33
CA GLY A 68 13.92 -3.40 11.30
C GLY A 68 13.69 -3.99 9.91
N TYR A 69 12.91 -3.28 9.09
CA TYR A 69 12.68 -3.57 7.67
C TYR A 69 12.42 -2.27 6.91
N ALA A 70 12.73 -2.24 5.60
CA ALA A 70 12.59 -1.03 4.78
C ALA A 70 11.18 -0.86 4.18
N GLY A 71 10.49 -1.97 3.93
CA GLY A 71 9.10 -1.99 3.48
C GLY A 71 8.49 -3.38 3.66
N MET A 72 7.17 -3.46 3.52
CA MET A 72 6.48 -4.76 3.48
C MET A 72 6.54 -5.34 2.08
N LYS A 73 6.56 -6.66 1.97
CA LYS A 73 6.52 -7.41 0.72
C LYS A 73 5.33 -8.37 0.73
N ASP A 74 4.81 -8.66 -0.46
CA ASP A 74 3.70 -9.60 -0.66
C ASP A 74 3.95 -10.96 0.02
N ALA A 75 2.90 -11.56 0.56
CA ALA A 75 2.96 -12.93 1.06
C ALA A 75 2.81 -13.98 -0.04
N ARG A 76 2.20 -13.60 -1.17
CA ARG A 76 2.02 -14.45 -2.35
C ARG A 76 3.10 -14.10 -3.37
N GLY A 77 4.12 -14.92 -3.45
CA GLY A 77 5.28 -14.75 -4.31
C GLY A 77 6.58 -14.98 -3.55
N ILE A 78 7.65 -15.23 -4.31
CA ILE A 78 9.00 -15.31 -3.75
C ILE A 78 9.53 -13.89 -3.55
N THR A 79 9.86 -13.53 -2.31
CA THR A 79 10.31 -12.16 -2.01
C THR A 79 11.64 -12.15 -1.27
N ARG A 80 12.56 -11.30 -1.71
CA ARG A 80 13.88 -11.08 -1.11
C ARG A 80 13.94 -9.68 -0.54
N GLN A 81 14.19 -9.56 0.76
CA GLN A 81 14.29 -8.26 1.42
C GLN A 81 15.35 -8.27 2.53
N TRP A 82 15.88 -7.10 2.84
CA TRP A 82 16.73 -6.93 4.01
C TRP A 82 15.88 -6.75 5.27
N LEU A 83 16.30 -7.40 6.35
CA LEU A 83 15.88 -7.11 7.71
C LEU A 83 17.11 -6.78 8.55
N SER A 84 16.92 -6.11 9.68
CA SER A 84 17.99 -5.86 10.65
C SER A 84 17.55 -6.19 12.06
N LEU A 85 18.42 -6.75 12.89
CA LEU A 85 18.18 -6.93 14.32
C LEU A 85 19.48 -6.74 15.11
N PRO A 86 19.45 -6.57 16.45
CA PRO A 86 20.66 -6.42 17.24
C PRO A 86 21.59 -7.63 17.09
N ALA A 87 22.84 -7.42 16.72
CA ALA A 87 23.78 -8.51 16.43
C ALA A 87 24.01 -9.43 17.64
N SER A 88 24.01 -8.87 18.85
CA SER A 88 24.10 -9.62 20.11
C SER A 88 22.95 -10.61 20.32
N ALA A 89 21.75 -10.31 19.79
CA ALA A 89 20.58 -11.18 19.89
C ALA A 89 20.59 -12.32 18.85
N ALA A 90 21.36 -12.18 17.77
CA ALA A 90 21.43 -13.15 16.67
C ALA A 90 22.36 -14.33 16.94
N GLN A 91 23.35 -14.16 17.83
CA GLN A 91 24.49 -15.06 17.97
C GLN A 91 24.05 -16.47 18.40
N GLY A 92 24.31 -17.46 17.55
CA GLY A 92 23.93 -18.86 17.76
C GLY A 92 22.42 -19.15 17.68
N ARG A 93 21.59 -18.12 17.39
CA ARG A 93 20.13 -18.24 17.35
C ARG A 93 19.57 -18.24 15.94
N LEU A 94 20.25 -17.65 14.97
CA LEU A 94 19.82 -17.63 13.57
C LEU A 94 20.35 -18.85 12.81
N SER A 95 19.56 -19.91 12.76
CA SER A 95 19.85 -21.12 11.97
C SER A 95 18.68 -21.56 11.09
N GLU A 96 17.55 -20.86 11.13
CA GLU A 96 16.35 -21.28 10.41
C GLU A 96 16.48 -21.01 8.90
N THR A 97 16.72 -22.09 8.18
CA THR A 97 16.30 -22.27 6.80
C THR A 97 15.22 -23.34 6.80
N ASN A 98 14.01 -22.99 6.39
CA ASN A 98 12.91 -23.93 6.21
C ASN A 98 12.26 -23.69 4.85
N ASP A 99 11.23 -24.47 4.53
CA ASP A 99 10.54 -24.38 3.23
C ASP A 99 9.85 -23.04 3.00
N ARG A 100 9.65 -22.20 4.04
CA ARG A 100 8.96 -20.91 3.93
C ARG A 100 9.91 -19.70 3.91
N PHE A 101 11.10 -19.80 4.49
CA PHE A 101 12.09 -18.74 4.36
C PHE A 101 13.52 -19.24 4.57
N ARG A 102 14.47 -18.53 3.94
CA ARG A 102 15.91 -18.78 4.01
C ARG A 102 16.68 -17.47 4.19
N ILE A 103 17.66 -17.49 5.09
CA ILE A 103 18.64 -16.41 5.21
C ILE A 103 19.71 -16.63 4.13
N LEU A 104 19.76 -15.73 3.15
CA LEU A 104 20.69 -15.80 2.00
C LEU A 104 22.05 -15.17 2.30
N LYS A 105 22.05 -14.08 3.08
CA LYS A 105 23.27 -13.33 3.41
C LYS A 105 23.11 -12.63 4.74
N THR A 106 24.21 -12.52 5.48
CA THR A 106 24.29 -11.70 6.68
C THR A 106 25.49 -10.77 6.62
N ALA A 107 25.37 -9.59 7.23
CA ALA A 107 26.49 -8.66 7.41
C ALA A 107 26.15 -7.63 8.49
N LEU A 108 27.16 -7.07 9.16
CA LEU A 108 26.93 -6.03 10.16
C LEU A 108 26.68 -4.66 9.52
N HIS A 109 25.94 -3.82 10.24
CA HIS A 109 25.76 -2.42 9.92
C HIS A 109 25.61 -1.58 11.19
N ARG A 110 25.94 -0.29 11.08
CA ARG A 110 25.92 0.65 12.21
C ARG A 110 24.50 1.04 12.62
N ASN A 111 23.58 1.09 11.66
CA ASN A 111 22.23 1.60 11.88
C ASN A 111 21.20 0.50 11.74
N LYS A 112 20.13 0.56 12.54
CA LYS A 112 18.92 -0.22 12.30
C LYS A 112 18.26 0.16 10.97
N LEU A 113 17.77 -0.83 10.23
CA LEU A 113 16.97 -0.61 9.04
C LEU A 113 15.59 -0.04 9.40
N ARG A 114 15.14 1.01 8.69
CA ARG A 114 13.85 1.67 8.94
C ARG A 114 13.04 1.78 7.65
N ILE A 115 11.73 2.03 7.81
CA ILE A 115 10.81 2.27 6.70
C ILE A 115 11.38 3.36 5.78
N GLY A 116 11.41 3.09 4.48
CA GLY A 116 11.95 4.01 3.46
C GLY A 116 13.44 3.82 3.15
N HIS A 117 14.15 2.92 3.85
CA HIS A 117 15.56 2.62 3.55
C HIS A 117 15.73 1.67 2.34
N LEU A 118 14.93 1.87 1.29
CA LEU A 118 15.00 1.17 0.01
C LEU A 118 14.85 2.15 -1.14
N ARG A 119 15.49 1.89 -2.27
CA ARG A 119 15.30 2.65 -3.52
C ARG A 119 14.08 2.21 -4.29
N GLY A 120 13.70 0.94 -4.15
CA GLY A 120 12.59 0.36 -4.88
C GLY A 120 12.61 -1.16 -4.81
N ASN A 121 11.90 -1.79 -5.74
CA ASN A 121 11.84 -3.24 -5.86
C ASN A 121 12.06 -3.62 -7.33
N ARG A 122 12.83 -4.68 -7.56
CA ARG A 122 12.95 -5.33 -8.85
C ARG A 122 11.93 -6.46 -8.91
N PHE A 123 11.09 -6.44 -9.93
CA PHE A 123 10.09 -7.47 -10.16
C PHE A 123 10.53 -8.37 -11.30
N ARG A 124 10.31 -9.69 -11.13
CA ARG A 124 10.27 -10.65 -12.22
C ARG A 124 8.89 -11.31 -12.16
N ILE A 125 8.15 -11.13 -13.25
CA ILE A 125 6.76 -11.58 -13.36
C ILE A 125 6.68 -12.54 -14.55
N LEU A 126 6.13 -13.73 -14.33
CA LEU A 126 5.78 -14.68 -15.37
C LEU A 126 4.26 -14.70 -15.52
N LEU A 127 3.78 -14.47 -16.74
CA LEU A 127 2.37 -14.70 -17.10
C LEU A 127 2.28 -16.09 -17.74
N ARG A 128 1.37 -16.93 -17.25
CA ARG A 128 1.10 -18.26 -17.81
C ARG A 128 -0.13 -18.24 -18.70
N GLU A 129 -0.31 -19.27 -19.51
CA GLU A 129 -1.53 -19.44 -20.33
C GLU A 129 -1.84 -18.20 -21.20
N VAL A 130 -0.79 -17.58 -21.73
CA VAL A 130 -0.89 -16.37 -22.55
C VAL A 130 -1.43 -16.69 -23.95
N GLU A 131 -1.95 -15.67 -24.63
CA GLU A 131 -2.44 -15.79 -26.00
C GLU A 131 -1.30 -16.06 -27.00
N ALA A 132 -1.62 -16.58 -28.19
CA ALA A 132 -0.63 -16.93 -29.21
C ALA A 132 0.25 -15.74 -29.65
N GLN A 133 -0.29 -14.52 -29.65
CA GLN A 133 0.40 -13.27 -30.03
C GLN A 133 0.93 -12.48 -28.81
N ALA A 134 0.99 -13.11 -27.63
CA ALA A 134 1.34 -12.42 -26.40
C ALA A 134 2.75 -11.80 -26.40
N LEU A 135 3.73 -12.41 -27.09
CA LEU A 135 5.10 -11.87 -27.12
C LEU A 135 5.18 -10.54 -27.89
N PRO A 136 4.69 -10.44 -29.16
CA PRO A 136 4.58 -9.15 -29.84
C PRO A 136 3.76 -8.11 -29.07
N HIS A 137 2.64 -8.52 -28.46
CA HIS A 137 1.80 -7.62 -27.65
C HIS A 137 2.57 -7.08 -26.45
N ALA A 138 3.27 -7.95 -25.71
CA ALA A 138 4.08 -7.57 -24.56
C ALA A 138 5.21 -6.62 -24.96
N GLN A 139 5.88 -6.86 -26.10
CA GLN A 139 6.93 -5.98 -26.60
C GLN A 139 6.39 -4.57 -26.90
N ALA A 140 5.26 -4.47 -27.60
CA ALA A 140 4.62 -3.18 -27.88
C ALA A 140 4.22 -2.44 -26.59
N ILE A 141 3.58 -3.13 -25.64
CA ILE A 141 3.19 -2.57 -24.34
C ILE A 141 4.43 -2.11 -23.55
N LEU A 142 5.49 -2.92 -23.50
CA LEU A 142 6.71 -2.59 -22.79
C LEU A 142 7.46 -1.41 -23.43
N CYS A 143 7.42 -1.27 -24.75
CA CYS A 143 7.95 -0.09 -25.45
C CYS A 143 7.24 1.19 -24.99
N GLU A 144 5.90 1.19 -24.95
CA GLU A 144 5.12 2.34 -24.47
C GLU A 144 5.42 2.66 -22.99
N LEU A 145 5.43 1.64 -22.13
CA LEU A 145 5.73 1.82 -20.71
C LEU A 145 7.17 2.28 -20.47
N ALA A 146 8.13 1.87 -21.29
CA ALA A 146 9.52 2.32 -21.19
C ALA A 146 9.68 3.77 -21.67
N ALA A 147 8.96 4.17 -22.70
CA ALA A 147 9.01 5.52 -23.25
C ALA A 147 8.30 6.55 -22.36
N HIS A 148 7.16 6.18 -21.77
CA HIS A 148 6.26 7.12 -21.10
C HIS A 148 6.03 6.83 -19.62
N GLY A 149 6.50 5.68 -19.14
CA GLY A 149 6.32 5.25 -17.75
C GLY A 149 4.94 4.62 -17.52
N ALA A 150 4.52 4.61 -16.26
CA ALA A 150 3.22 4.09 -15.86
C ALA A 150 2.50 5.08 -14.94
N PRO A 151 1.16 5.24 -15.05
CA PRO A 151 0.38 6.03 -14.12
C PRO A 151 0.52 5.47 -12.68
N ASN A 152 1.11 6.25 -11.78
CA ASN A 152 1.39 5.81 -10.40
C ASN A 152 0.16 5.94 -9.49
N ARG A 153 -0.90 5.20 -9.78
CA ARG A 153 -2.16 5.22 -9.03
C ARG A 153 -2.12 4.38 -7.74
N PHE A 154 -2.95 4.74 -6.78
CA PHE A 154 -3.23 3.89 -5.64
C PHE A 154 -4.13 2.71 -6.03
N GLY A 155 -3.66 1.49 -5.82
CA GLY A 155 -4.45 0.29 -6.11
C GLY A 155 -5.67 0.12 -5.20
N ALA A 156 -6.64 -0.70 -5.63
CA ALA A 156 -7.89 -0.97 -4.92
C ALA A 156 -7.71 -1.34 -3.43
N GLN A 157 -6.61 -2.00 -3.08
CA GLN A 157 -6.27 -2.34 -1.69
C GLN A 157 -6.21 -1.11 -0.77
N ARG A 158 -5.83 0.07 -1.29
CA ARG A 158 -5.82 1.34 -0.54
C ARG A 158 -7.20 1.74 -0.04
N PHE A 159 -8.25 1.31 -0.74
CA PHE A 159 -9.64 1.67 -0.48
C PHE A 159 -10.39 0.60 0.31
N GLY A 160 -9.68 -0.43 0.78
CA GLY A 160 -10.23 -1.53 1.58
C GLY A 160 -10.95 -2.57 0.72
N ALA A 161 -11.29 -3.72 1.31
CA ALA A 161 -11.94 -4.83 0.60
C ALA A 161 -13.30 -4.44 -0.02
N LEU A 162 -13.95 -3.45 0.58
CA LEU A 162 -15.23 -2.92 0.15
C LEU A 162 -15.11 -1.74 -0.83
N GLY A 163 -13.91 -1.16 -0.99
CA GLY A 163 -13.66 -0.02 -1.85
C GLY A 163 -14.19 1.32 -1.32
N ASN A 164 -14.74 1.37 -0.11
CA ASN A 164 -15.46 2.52 0.45
C ASN A 164 -14.65 3.41 1.42
N THR A 165 -13.40 3.05 1.71
CA THR A 165 -12.59 3.72 2.75
C THR A 165 -12.44 5.23 2.51
N HIS A 166 -12.35 5.65 1.24
CA HIS A 166 -12.22 7.07 0.88
C HIS A 166 -13.54 7.86 1.05
N HIS A 167 -14.70 7.23 0.87
CA HIS A 167 -15.99 7.86 1.14
C HIS A 167 -16.17 8.18 2.63
N ILE A 168 -15.73 7.26 3.50
CA ILE A 168 -15.71 7.47 4.95
C ILE A 168 -14.79 8.67 5.27
N GLY A 169 -13.58 8.69 4.71
CA GLY A 169 -12.63 9.79 4.90
C GLY A 169 -13.16 11.15 4.46
N ARG A 170 -13.79 11.21 3.29
CA ARG A 170 -14.42 12.44 2.77
C ARG A 170 -15.50 12.96 3.71
N ALA A 171 -16.41 12.10 4.14
CA ALA A 171 -17.51 12.48 5.02
C ALA A 171 -17.02 12.91 6.41
N LEU A 172 -16.01 12.23 6.96
CA LEU A 172 -15.37 12.62 8.23
C LEU A 172 -14.78 14.03 8.16
N LEU A 173 -14.05 14.37 7.08
CA LEU A 173 -13.46 15.69 6.90
C LEU A 173 -14.51 16.79 6.68
N ALA A 174 -15.63 16.45 6.04
CA ALA A 174 -16.74 17.38 5.84
C ALA A 174 -17.60 17.57 7.10
N GLY A 175 -17.34 16.83 8.19
CA GLY A 175 -18.17 16.85 9.41
C GLY A 175 -19.52 16.14 9.24
N GLU A 176 -19.71 15.37 8.17
CA GLU A 176 -20.94 14.64 7.84
C GLU A 176 -20.92 13.24 8.49
N PHE A 177 -20.96 13.19 9.83
CA PHE A 177 -20.75 11.94 10.59
C PHE A 177 -21.80 10.87 10.33
N GLU A 178 -23.06 11.25 10.06
CA GLU A 178 -24.13 10.35 9.65
C GLU A 178 -23.75 9.65 8.33
N LYS A 179 -23.31 10.41 7.34
CA LYS A 179 -22.87 9.88 6.04
C LYS A 179 -21.61 9.03 6.18
N ALA A 180 -20.69 9.40 7.07
CA ALA A 180 -19.50 8.61 7.34
C ALA A 180 -19.84 7.24 7.95
N ALA A 181 -20.78 7.20 8.90
CA ALA A 181 -21.26 5.95 9.48
C ALA A 181 -22.00 5.09 8.45
N GLN A 182 -22.86 5.71 7.62
CA GLN A 182 -23.51 5.02 6.51
C GLN A 182 -22.50 4.45 5.52
N ALA A 183 -21.49 5.23 5.12
CA ALA A 183 -20.46 4.83 4.16
C ALA A 183 -19.69 3.57 4.55
N MET A 184 -19.61 3.23 5.85
CA MET A 184 -19.06 1.95 6.32
C MET A 184 -19.84 0.73 5.82
N PHE A 185 -21.13 0.91 5.50
CA PHE A 185 -22.07 -0.12 5.08
C PHE A 185 -22.56 0.03 3.63
N THR A 186 -22.35 1.20 2.99
CA THR A 186 -23.00 1.56 1.71
C THR A 186 -22.51 0.77 0.48
N SER A 187 -21.34 0.15 0.50
CA SER A 187 -20.84 -0.64 -0.65
C SER A 187 -21.42 -2.06 -0.66
N GLY A 188 -22.74 -2.19 -0.52
CA GLY A 188 -23.46 -3.48 -0.43
C GLY A 188 -23.21 -4.43 -1.58
N GLU A 189 -22.86 -3.90 -2.76
CA GLU A 189 -22.47 -4.67 -3.95
C GLU A 189 -21.19 -5.50 -3.73
N ASN A 190 -20.24 -4.96 -2.95
CA ASN A 190 -18.98 -5.63 -2.63
C ASN A 190 -19.05 -6.47 -1.34
N ILE A 191 -20.12 -6.35 -0.56
CA ILE A 191 -20.32 -7.17 0.65
C ILE A 191 -20.70 -8.58 0.21
N ARG A 192 -19.77 -9.53 0.28
CA ARG A 192 -20.06 -10.93 -0.10
C ARG A 192 -20.75 -11.74 1.00
N ASN A 193 -20.62 -11.32 2.26
CA ASN A 193 -21.15 -12.05 3.41
C ASN A 193 -22.65 -11.74 3.62
N PRO A 194 -23.56 -12.74 3.57
CA PRO A 194 -25.00 -12.52 3.72
C PRO A 194 -25.39 -11.86 5.06
N ARG A 195 -24.73 -12.25 6.16
CA ARG A 195 -24.96 -11.65 7.48
C ARG A 195 -24.54 -10.19 7.51
N TRP A 196 -23.45 -9.84 6.83
CA TRP A 196 -23.06 -8.44 6.72
C TRP A 196 -24.08 -7.65 5.88
N LYS A 197 -24.55 -8.18 4.75
CA LYS A 197 -25.61 -7.52 3.96
C LYS A 197 -26.87 -7.24 4.80
N ALA A 198 -27.39 -8.25 5.49
CA ALA A 198 -28.55 -8.09 6.37
C ALA A 198 -28.28 -7.09 7.52
N GLY A 199 -27.09 -7.11 8.11
CA GLY A 199 -26.68 -6.13 9.11
C GLY A 199 -26.63 -4.69 8.57
N ALA A 200 -26.17 -4.50 7.33
CA ALA A 200 -26.15 -3.21 6.65
C ALA A 200 -27.56 -2.69 6.33
N GLU A 201 -28.48 -3.56 5.89
CA GLU A 201 -29.90 -3.23 5.66
C GLU A 201 -30.59 -2.81 6.96
N LEU A 202 -30.39 -3.57 8.04
CA LEU A 202 -30.92 -3.24 9.37
C LEU A 202 -30.34 -1.92 9.89
N PHE A 203 -29.05 -1.68 9.67
CA PHE A 203 -28.41 -0.40 10.00
C PHE A 203 -29.05 0.77 9.24
N ALA A 204 -29.26 0.61 7.92
CA ALA A 204 -29.88 1.64 7.09
C ALA A 204 -31.33 1.93 7.51
N ALA A 205 -32.06 0.92 8.00
CA ALA A 205 -33.40 1.05 8.58
C ALA A 205 -33.41 1.64 10.01
N GLY A 206 -32.26 1.97 10.60
CA GLY A 206 -32.14 2.47 11.97
C GLY A 206 -32.28 1.41 13.07
N ASN A 207 -32.36 0.13 12.72
CA ASN A 207 -32.51 -0.98 13.66
C ASN A 207 -31.14 -1.44 14.19
N PHE A 208 -30.47 -0.59 14.98
CA PHE A 208 -29.08 -0.82 15.41
C PHE A 208 -28.90 -2.07 16.29
N GLU A 209 -29.84 -2.40 17.17
CA GLU A 209 -29.76 -3.59 18.03
C GLU A 209 -29.76 -4.88 17.20
N LYS A 210 -30.73 -5.02 16.29
CA LYS A 210 -30.81 -6.16 15.37
C LYS A 210 -29.61 -6.21 14.42
N ALA A 211 -29.15 -5.06 13.94
CA ALA A 211 -27.95 -5.00 13.11
C ALA A 211 -26.73 -5.57 13.87
N LEU A 212 -26.59 -5.27 15.16
CA LEU A 212 -25.49 -5.79 15.99
C LEU A 212 -25.58 -7.30 16.22
N GLU A 213 -26.77 -7.89 16.30
CA GLU A 213 -26.93 -9.35 16.43
C GLU A 213 -26.52 -10.08 15.15
N VAL A 214 -26.89 -9.53 14.00
CA VAL A 214 -26.67 -10.18 12.71
C VAL A 214 -25.23 -10.02 12.21
N LEU A 215 -24.61 -8.85 12.43
CA LEU A 215 -23.25 -8.54 11.94
C LEU A 215 -22.20 -9.58 12.37
N PRO A 216 -21.37 -10.11 11.46
CA PRO A 216 -20.30 -11.06 11.80
C PRO A 216 -19.31 -10.49 12.82
N GLU A 217 -18.78 -11.33 13.72
CA GLU A 217 -17.78 -10.93 14.72
C GLU A 217 -16.49 -10.36 14.12
N THR A 218 -16.18 -10.75 12.88
CA THR A 218 -15.04 -10.22 12.12
C THR A 218 -15.17 -8.73 11.79
N CYS A 219 -16.39 -8.17 11.78
CA CYS A 219 -16.68 -6.76 11.50
C CYS A 219 -16.49 -5.89 12.74
N ARG A 220 -15.30 -5.92 13.34
CA ARG A 220 -15.04 -5.34 14.67
C ARG A 220 -15.34 -3.84 14.72
N THR A 221 -14.90 -3.10 13.68
CA THR A 221 -15.08 -1.65 13.61
C THR A 221 -16.55 -1.29 13.45
N GLU A 222 -17.21 -1.94 12.50
CA GLU A 222 -18.62 -1.75 12.19
C GLU A 222 -19.48 -2.04 13.42
N ARG A 223 -19.29 -3.20 14.05
CA ARG A 223 -19.98 -3.59 15.29
C ARG A 223 -19.75 -2.57 16.41
N SER A 224 -18.55 -2.02 16.55
CA SER A 224 -18.28 -1.00 17.57
C SER A 224 -19.07 0.28 17.33
N VAL A 225 -19.21 0.70 16.07
CA VAL A 225 -20.01 1.89 15.71
C VAL A 225 -21.50 1.61 15.92
N VAL A 226 -22.02 0.47 15.44
CA VAL A 226 -23.43 0.09 15.63
C VAL A 226 -23.77 -0.02 17.12
N LYS A 227 -22.90 -0.63 17.93
CA LYS A 227 -23.09 -0.72 19.38
C LYS A 227 -23.18 0.66 20.04
N ALA A 228 -22.31 1.59 19.66
CA ALA A 228 -22.35 2.96 20.18
C ALA A 228 -23.66 3.67 19.83
N LEU A 229 -24.15 3.50 18.59
CA LEU A 229 -25.41 4.08 18.12
C LEU A 229 -26.63 3.46 18.83
N ALA A 230 -26.63 2.13 19.02
CA ALA A 230 -27.65 1.43 19.80
C ALA A 230 -27.72 1.92 21.26
N GLN A 231 -26.58 2.36 21.82
CA GLN A 231 -26.49 2.98 23.14
C GLN A 231 -26.90 4.47 23.16
N GLY A 232 -27.45 5.01 22.06
CA GLY A 232 -27.90 6.39 21.97
C GLY A 232 -26.79 7.42 21.75
N LYS A 233 -25.55 7.00 21.45
CA LYS A 233 -24.49 7.95 21.09
C LYS A 233 -24.77 8.53 19.71
N THR A 234 -24.34 9.78 19.51
CA THR A 234 -24.39 10.41 18.18
C THR A 234 -23.39 9.74 17.22
N PRO A 235 -23.62 9.79 15.89
CA PRO A 235 -22.67 9.28 14.90
C PRO A 235 -21.27 9.88 15.06
N ARG A 236 -21.19 11.17 15.40
CA ARG A 236 -19.92 11.84 15.72
C ARG A 236 -19.20 11.17 16.89
N ALA A 237 -19.89 10.95 18.00
CA ALA A 237 -19.29 10.33 19.18
C ALA A 237 -18.90 8.86 18.92
N ALA A 238 -19.71 8.12 18.16
CA ALA A 238 -19.43 6.74 17.78
C ALA A 238 -18.17 6.61 16.91
N LEU A 239 -18.03 7.46 15.89
CA LEU A 239 -16.90 7.43 14.95
C LEU A 239 -15.61 7.96 15.58
N LEU A 240 -15.67 9.06 16.34
CA LEU A 240 -14.48 9.64 16.98
C LEU A 240 -13.91 8.78 18.11
N ALA A 241 -14.69 7.81 18.62
CA ALA A 241 -14.20 6.81 19.57
C ALA A 241 -13.34 5.71 18.91
N LEU A 242 -13.31 5.63 17.57
CA LEU A 242 -12.48 4.67 16.86
C LEU A 242 -10.98 4.97 17.06
N PRO A 243 -10.10 3.95 16.95
CA PRO A 243 -8.67 4.14 17.08
C PRO A 243 -8.15 5.22 16.12
N GLN A 244 -7.35 6.16 16.64
CA GLN A 244 -6.83 7.29 15.86
C GLN A 244 -6.07 6.86 14.59
N ARG A 245 -5.42 5.69 14.61
CA ARG A 245 -4.74 5.12 13.44
C ARG A 245 -5.72 4.77 12.32
N LEU A 246 -6.92 4.31 12.66
CA LEU A 246 -7.96 3.98 11.70
C LEU A 246 -8.60 5.24 11.10
N LEU A 247 -8.86 6.26 11.93
CA LEU A 247 -9.35 7.56 11.44
C LEU A 247 -8.36 8.19 10.44
N ARG A 248 -7.05 8.12 10.74
CA ARG A 248 -6.00 8.54 9.81
C ARG A 248 -5.98 7.74 8.51
N LEU A 249 -6.30 6.44 8.57
CA LEU A 249 -6.40 5.60 7.37
C LEU A 249 -7.56 6.06 6.46
N TYR A 250 -8.75 6.34 7.03
CA TYR A 250 -9.88 6.86 6.25
C TYR A 250 -9.55 8.16 5.54
N ILE A 251 -8.96 9.12 6.27
CA ILE A 251 -8.53 10.40 5.70
C ILE A 251 -7.47 10.20 4.62
N SER A 252 -6.48 9.34 4.86
CA SER A 252 -5.43 9.03 3.88
C SER A 252 -5.98 8.38 2.61
N ALA A 253 -7.00 7.53 2.71
CA ALA A 253 -7.66 6.97 1.54
C ALA A 253 -8.37 8.05 0.71
N TRP A 254 -8.97 9.06 1.33
CA TRP A 254 -9.53 10.19 0.60
C TRP A 254 -8.46 11.03 -0.11
N GLN A 255 -7.30 11.25 0.52
CA GLN A 255 -6.16 11.90 -0.16
C GLN A 255 -5.69 11.10 -1.37
N SER A 256 -5.61 9.77 -1.24
CA SER A 256 -5.28 8.86 -2.36
C SER A 256 -6.27 8.97 -3.51
N GLU A 257 -7.57 9.04 -3.22
CA GLU A 257 -8.62 9.22 -4.24
C GLU A 257 -8.46 10.57 -4.99
N ILE A 258 -8.17 11.66 -4.28
CA ILE A 258 -7.89 12.96 -4.93
C ILE A 258 -6.67 12.86 -5.85
N PHE A 259 -5.60 12.23 -5.37
CA PHE A 259 -4.39 12.04 -6.17
C PHE A 259 -4.66 11.21 -7.42
N ASP A 260 -5.38 10.10 -7.29
CA ASP A 260 -5.73 9.25 -8.42
C ASP A 260 -6.58 9.97 -9.46
N ARG A 261 -7.51 10.84 -9.05
CA ARG A 261 -8.27 11.70 -9.99
C ARG A 261 -7.37 12.66 -10.77
N VAL A 262 -6.32 13.20 -10.14
CA VAL A 262 -5.33 14.03 -10.83
C VAL A 262 -4.55 13.20 -11.85
N VAL A 263 -4.14 11.99 -11.48
CA VAL A 263 -3.47 11.06 -12.41
C VAL A 263 -4.38 10.71 -13.58
N GLU A 264 -5.65 10.40 -13.33
CA GLU A 264 -6.65 10.09 -14.36
C GLU A 264 -6.86 11.27 -15.32
N ALA A 265 -6.99 12.48 -14.80
CA ALA A 265 -7.12 13.69 -15.62
C ALA A 265 -5.86 14.00 -16.45
N ARG A 266 -4.71 13.40 -16.11
CA ARG A 266 -3.41 13.63 -16.76
C ARG A 266 -2.96 12.45 -17.62
N LEU A 267 -3.76 11.40 -17.82
CA LEU A 267 -3.34 10.19 -18.55
C LEU A 267 -2.74 10.51 -19.93
N ASP A 268 -3.40 11.34 -20.72
CA ASP A 268 -2.95 11.71 -22.08
C ASP A 268 -1.73 12.64 -22.09
N THR A 269 -1.33 13.13 -20.93
CA THR A 269 -0.30 14.16 -20.76
C THR A 269 0.67 13.82 -19.62
N LEU A 270 0.79 12.54 -19.27
CA LEU A 270 1.45 12.06 -18.05
C LEU A 270 2.91 12.50 -17.93
N GLY A 271 3.66 12.46 -19.03
CA GLY A 271 5.05 12.89 -19.11
C GLY A 271 5.26 14.36 -19.49
N ARG A 272 4.18 15.08 -19.83
CA ARG A 272 4.26 16.49 -20.24
C ARG A 272 4.18 17.39 -19.01
N ILE A 273 5.18 18.24 -18.81
CA ILE A 273 5.17 19.30 -17.80
C ILE A 273 4.25 20.43 -18.29
N LEU A 274 3.32 20.87 -17.45
CA LEU A 274 2.40 21.96 -17.69
C LEU A 274 2.65 23.13 -16.74
N ALA A 275 2.22 24.33 -17.14
CA ALA A 275 2.36 25.52 -16.31
C ALA A 275 1.50 25.36 -15.05
N GLY A 276 2.09 25.60 -13.88
CA GLY A 276 1.42 25.40 -12.59
C GLY A 276 1.46 23.96 -12.06
N ASP A 277 2.11 23.02 -12.76
CA ASP A 277 2.34 21.68 -12.22
C ASP A 277 3.17 21.75 -10.93
N LEU A 278 2.97 20.75 -10.08
CA LEU A 278 4.01 20.33 -9.14
C LEU A 278 4.86 19.27 -9.83
N ALA A 279 6.18 19.36 -9.72
CA ALA A 279 7.11 18.34 -10.18
C ALA A 279 7.90 17.76 -9.00
N MET A 280 8.20 16.46 -9.06
CA MET A 280 8.99 15.74 -8.06
C MET A 280 10.36 15.38 -8.63
N LYS A 281 11.44 15.70 -7.90
CA LYS A 281 12.81 15.28 -8.24
C LYS A 281 13.03 13.82 -7.83
N HIS A 282 13.46 12.96 -8.75
CA HIS A 282 13.62 11.53 -8.46
C HIS A 282 14.81 11.23 -7.55
N ILE A 283 15.84 12.09 -7.56
CA ILE A 283 17.05 11.89 -6.75
C ILE A 283 16.79 11.94 -5.24
N ASN A 284 15.82 12.72 -4.79
CA ASN A 284 15.57 12.95 -3.36
C ASN A 284 14.09 13.09 -2.98
N GLY A 285 13.17 12.96 -3.94
CA GLY A 285 11.73 13.08 -3.70
C GLY A 285 11.24 14.50 -3.42
N ALA A 286 12.07 15.53 -3.59
CA ALA A 286 11.65 16.91 -3.34
C ALA A 286 10.67 17.39 -4.41
N CYS A 287 9.53 17.93 -3.97
CA CYS A 287 8.53 18.54 -4.86
C CYS A 287 8.72 20.06 -4.96
N PHE A 288 8.49 20.61 -6.16
CA PHE A 288 8.55 22.04 -6.42
C PHE A 288 7.46 22.45 -7.43
N ALA A 289 7.05 23.71 -7.40
CA ALA A 289 6.13 24.26 -8.39
C ALA A 289 6.88 24.61 -9.68
N VAL A 290 6.32 24.21 -10.82
CA VAL A 290 6.84 24.51 -12.15
C VAL A 290 6.42 25.93 -12.55
N ALA A 291 7.40 26.82 -12.62
CA ALA A 291 7.19 28.20 -13.08
C ALA A 291 7.15 28.29 -14.62
N ASP A 292 8.12 27.68 -15.30
CA ASP A 292 8.18 27.60 -16.77
C ASP A 292 8.35 26.14 -17.23
N PRO A 293 7.33 25.54 -17.85
CA PRO A 293 7.40 24.18 -18.37
C PRO A 293 8.52 23.95 -19.39
N ARG A 294 8.88 24.96 -20.18
CA ARG A 294 9.87 24.82 -21.26
C ARG A 294 11.26 24.53 -20.72
N LEU A 295 11.56 25.06 -19.53
CA LEU A 295 12.84 24.83 -18.84
C LEU A 295 12.89 23.45 -18.17
N GLU A 296 11.73 22.89 -17.82
CA GLU A 296 11.64 21.67 -17.01
C GLU A 296 11.33 20.41 -17.84
N GLN A 297 10.76 20.54 -19.04
CA GLN A 297 10.38 19.39 -19.88
C GLN A 297 11.58 18.50 -20.21
N SER A 298 12.74 19.07 -20.55
CA SER A 298 13.95 18.29 -20.86
C SER A 298 14.42 17.42 -19.68
N ARG A 299 14.22 17.89 -18.45
CA ARG A 299 14.52 17.13 -17.22
C ARG A 299 13.52 16.01 -16.99
N ALA A 300 12.26 16.21 -17.39
CA ALA A 300 11.24 15.17 -17.35
C ALA A 300 11.52 14.08 -18.40
N ASP A 301 11.87 14.48 -19.63
CA ASP A 301 12.25 13.58 -20.72
C ASP A 301 13.51 12.75 -20.37
N ALA A 302 14.43 13.33 -19.58
CA ALA A 302 15.62 12.68 -19.06
C ALA A 302 15.38 11.84 -17.78
N TRP A 303 14.13 11.69 -17.32
CA TRP A 303 13.77 10.95 -16.09
C TRP A 303 14.43 11.48 -14.81
N GLU A 304 14.72 12.79 -14.74
CA GLU A 304 15.22 13.42 -13.52
C GLU A 304 14.08 13.89 -12.61
N ILE A 305 12.96 14.26 -13.24
CA ILE A 305 11.74 14.74 -12.58
C ILE A 305 10.51 14.09 -13.21
N SER A 306 9.38 14.18 -12.53
CA SER A 306 8.07 13.87 -13.11
C SER A 306 7.02 14.86 -12.60
N PRO A 307 5.97 15.17 -13.39
CA PRO A 307 4.78 15.80 -12.85
C PRO A 307 4.24 14.98 -11.67
N THR A 308 3.65 15.65 -10.70
CA THR A 308 3.05 15.01 -9.53
C THR A 308 1.79 15.74 -9.08
N GLY A 309 0.93 15.03 -8.35
CA GLY A 309 -0.30 15.56 -7.78
C GLY A 309 -0.15 15.86 -6.29
N PRO A 310 -1.00 16.74 -5.73
CA PRO A 310 -1.04 16.97 -4.31
C PRO A 310 -1.59 15.74 -3.57
N LEU A 311 -1.06 15.49 -2.37
CA LEU A 311 -1.75 14.75 -1.32
C LEU A 311 -2.20 15.79 -0.27
N PRO A 312 -3.44 16.33 -0.38
CA PRO A 312 -3.83 17.51 0.37
C PRO A 312 -3.80 17.27 1.88
N GLY A 313 -3.07 18.11 2.62
CA GLY A 313 -3.02 18.05 4.07
C GLY A 313 -2.26 19.24 4.63
N ALA A 314 -2.61 19.66 5.85
CA ALA A 314 -1.86 20.71 6.53
C ALA A 314 -0.52 20.14 7.04
N LYS A 315 0.59 20.86 6.82
CA LYS A 315 1.91 20.48 7.39
C LYS A 315 1.93 20.47 8.93
N LYS A 316 0.92 21.05 9.58
CA LYS A 316 0.70 21.03 11.04
C LYS A 316 -0.80 20.99 11.33
N MET A 317 -1.11 20.28 12.41
CA MET A 317 -2.40 20.08 13.08
C MET A 317 -3.36 19.05 12.50
N LEU A 318 -3.74 18.16 13.41
CA LEU A 318 -4.98 17.41 13.62
C LEU A 318 -4.52 16.51 14.79
N TRP A 319 -4.63 16.85 16.08
CA TRP A 319 -5.74 17.39 16.85
C TRP A 319 -5.15 17.86 18.19
N ALA A 320 -5.50 19.07 18.66
CA ALA A 320 -5.43 19.39 20.10
C ALA A 320 -6.75 18.95 20.73
#